data_AF-A6F3X9-F1
#
_entry.id   AF-A6F3X9-F1
#
_cell.length_a   1.000
_cell.length_b   1.000
_cell.length_c   1.000
_cell.angle_alpha   90.00
_cell.angle_beta   90.00
_cell.angle_gamma   90.00
#
_symmetry.space_group_name_H-M   'P 1'
#
loop_
_entity.id
_entity.type
_entity.pdbx_description
1 polymer ?
#
loop_
_entity_poly.entity_id
_entity_poly.type
_entity_poly.pdbx_seq_one_letter_code
_entity_poly.pdbx_strand_id
1 'polypeptide(L)'
;MTDKDHILSVELVEPTATFTLREICERGECHAEFVIKLVSYGVIAPVEESPEARQWQFDLEALARLRKAQRLQRDLKMNLPGLAMSLELLDEVQEMRREVDRLNRQLRQFLGEA
;
A
#
# COMPACT_ATOMS: atom_id res chain seq x y z
N MET A 1 -31.02 -5.23 -40.11
CA MET A 1 -29.74 -4.65 -39.67
C MET A 1 -30.03 -3.92 -38.38
N THR A 2 -29.98 -4.64 -37.27
CA THR A 2 -30.43 -4.17 -35.96
C THR A 2 -29.21 -3.88 -35.11
N ASP A 3 -29.30 -2.73 -34.46
CA ASP A 3 -28.25 -2.00 -33.77
C ASP A 3 -27.51 -2.87 -32.73
N LYS A 4 -26.18 -2.82 -32.73
CA LYS A 4 -25.33 -3.60 -31.81
C LYS A 4 -25.23 -2.85 -30.50
N ASP A 5 -25.76 -3.44 -29.43
CA ASP A 5 -25.57 -3.03 -28.04
C ASP A 5 -24.10 -2.70 -27.76
N HIS A 6 -23.77 -1.41 -27.75
CA HIS A 6 -22.46 -0.93 -27.35
C HIS A 6 -22.40 -0.88 -25.84
N ILE A 7 -21.69 -1.85 -25.25
CA ILE A 7 -21.35 -1.81 -23.83
C ILE A 7 -20.28 -0.73 -23.65
N LEU A 8 -20.68 0.38 -23.05
CA LEU A 8 -19.77 1.43 -22.58
C LEU A 8 -19.27 1.04 -21.19
N SER A 9 -18.05 0.53 -21.12
CA SER A 9 -17.33 0.37 -19.85
C SER A 9 -16.93 1.76 -19.35
N VAL A 10 -17.50 2.18 -18.23
CA VAL A 10 -17.12 3.41 -17.52
C VAL A 10 -16.21 3.02 -16.37
N GLU A 11 -14.97 3.51 -16.38
CA GLU A 11 -14.11 3.50 -15.20
C GLU A 11 -14.54 4.62 -14.26
N LEU A 12 -15.02 4.27 -13.08
CA LEU A 12 -15.23 5.22 -12.00
C LEU A 12 -13.87 5.54 -11.37
N VAL A 13 -13.22 6.59 -11.85
CA VAL A 13 -12.03 7.15 -11.20
C VAL A 13 -12.50 8.05 -10.07
N GLU A 14 -12.58 7.49 -8.87
CA GLU A 14 -12.69 8.32 -7.66
C GLU A 14 -11.42 9.18 -7.55
N PRO A 15 -11.51 10.49 -7.27
CA PRO A 15 -10.34 11.29 -6.99
C PRO A 15 -9.66 10.71 -5.74
N THR A 16 -8.57 9.97 -5.93
CA THR A 16 -7.75 9.48 -4.82
C THR A 16 -7.10 10.69 -4.18
N ALA A 17 -7.49 10.99 -2.95
CA ALA A 17 -6.89 12.08 -2.20
C ALA A 17 -5.38 11.83 -2.08
N THR A 18 -4.59 12.71 -2.68
CA THR A 18 -3.14 12.70 -2.56
C THR A 18 -2.68 13.68 -1.49
N PHE A 19 -1.49 13.42 -0.95
CA PHE A 19 -0.84 14.20 0.08
C PHE A 19 0.55 14.59 -0.39
N THR A 20 0.89 15.85 -0.27
CA THR A 20 2.28 16.32 -0.40
C THR A 20 3.17 15.68 0.67
N LEU A 21 4.49 15.74 0.48
CA LEU A 21 5.48 15.36 1.51
C LEU A 21 5.20 16.04 2.86
N ARG A 22 4.76 17.30 2.86
CA ARG A 22 4.42 18.01 4.10
C ARG A 22 3.20 17.39 4.78
N GLU A 23 2.13 17.17 4.02
CA GLU A 23 0.86 16.66 4.54
C GLU A 23 0.96 15.23 5.08
N ILE A 24 1.74 14.37 4.43
CA ILE A 24 1.98 13.02 4.92
C ILE A 24 2.85 13.03 6.18
N CYS A 25 3.83 13.94 6.30
CA CYS A 25 4.61 14.13 7.51
C CYS A 25 3.73 14.58 8.69
N GLU A 26 2.84 15.55 8.45
CA GLU A 26 1.90 16.05 9.45
C GLU A 26 0.93 14.95 9.91
N ARG A 27 0.34 14.19 8.98
CA ARG A 27 -0.61 13.09 9.29
C ARG A 27 0.03 11.83 9.86
N GLY A 28 1.32 11.64 9.58
CA GLY A 28 2.15 10.57 10.09
C GLY A 28 2.91 10.95 11.36
N GLU A 29 2.83 12.20 11.81
CA GLU A 29 3.58 12.70 12.98
C GLU A 29 5.07 12.35 12.90
N CYS A 30 5.70 12.59 11.74
CA CYS A 30 7.10 12.27 11.50
C CYS A 30 7.84 13.34 10.70
N HIS A 31 9.16 13.31 10.74
CA HIS A 31 10.00 14.22 9.97
C HIS A 31 10.12 13.79 8.51
N ALA A 32 10.29 14.75 7.60
CA ALA A 32 10.49 14.50 6.18
C ALA A 32 11.65 13.55 5.89
N GLU A 33 12.73 13.60 6.68
CA GLU A 33 13.86 12.68 6.56
C GLU A 33 13.44 11.20 6.68
N PHE A 34 12.48 10.90 7.57
CA PHE A 34 11.98 9.55 7.74
C PHE A 34 11.21 9.09 6.50
N VAL A 35 10.29 9.92 6.00
CA VAL A 35 9.51 9.64 4.78
C VAL A 35 10.44 9.45 3.57
N ILE A 36 11.42 10.34 3.39
CA ILE A 36 12.41 10.23 2.30
C ILE A 36 13.19 8.93 2.39
N LYS A 37 13.61 8.51 3.58
CA LYS A 37 14.30 7.23 3.73
C LYS A 37 13.37 6.06 3.41
N LEU A 38 12.12 6.08 3.85
CA LEU A 38 11.16 5.03 3.50
C LEU A 38 10.96 4.93 1.98
N VAL A 39 10.91 6.05 1.26
CA VAL A 39 10.90 6.05 -0.22
C VAL A 39 12.18 5.44 -0.78
N SER A 40 13.34 5.82 -0.26
CA SER A 40 14.63 5.28 -0.73
C SER A 40 14.78 3.76 -0.52
N TYR A 41 14.13 3.21 0.50
CA TYR A 41 14.09 1.78 0.78
C TYR A 41 12.89 1.07 0.11
N GLY A 42 12.10 1.77 -0.71
CA GLY A 42 10.93 1.21 -1.40
C GLY A 42 9.77 0.83 -0.48
N VAL A 43 9.76 1.28 0.77
CA VAL A 43 8.71 0.94 1.75
C VAL A 43 7.39 1.63 1.41
N ILE A 44 7.47 2.85 0.91
CA ILE A 44 6.37 3.63 0.35
C ILE A 44 6.87 4.25 -0.96
N ALA A 45 5.97 4.57 -1.88
CA ALA A 45 6.30 5.25 -3.12
C ALA A 45 5.40 6.48 -3.31
N PRO A 46 5.91 7.55 -3.96
CA PRO A 46 5.04 8.59 -4.48
C PRO A 46 4.20 8.05 -5.64
N VAL A 47 3.07 8.69 -5.91
CA VAL A 47 2.18 8.39 -7.05
C VAL A 47 2.92 8.55 -8.39
N GLU A 48 3.76 9.58 -8.48
CA GLU A 48 4.66 9.80 -9.59
C GLU A 48 6.10 9.97 -9.08
N GLU A 49 7.05 9.31 -9.73
CA GLU A 49 8.47 9.46 -9.40
C GLU A 49 8.96 10.86 -9.78
N SER A 50 9.65 11.51 -8.85
CA SER A 50 10.35 12.77 -9.11
C SER A 50 11.71 12.80 -8.38
N PRO A 51 12.76 13.37 -8.98
CA PRO A 51 14.03 13.61 -8.29
C PRO A 51 13.88 14.58 -7.10
N GLU A 52 12.87 15.46 -7.13
CA GLU A 52 12.64 16.46 -6.11
C GLU A 52 11.58 15.98 -5.11
N ALA A 53 12.00 15.65 -3.89
CA ALA A 53 11.10 15.14 -2.85
C ALA A 53 9.91 16.08 -2.51
N ARG A 54 10.04 17.38 -2.81
CA ARG A 54 8.97 18.37 -2.61
C ARG A 54 7.81 18.22 -3.59
N GLN A 55 8.05 17.60 -4.74
CA GLN A 55 7.05 17.37 -5.78
C GLN A 55 6.28 16.06 -5.56
N TRP A 56 6.76 15.19 -4.67
CA TRP A 56 6.11 13.93 -4.37
C TRP A 56 4.69 14.13 -3.84
N GLN A 57 3.80 13.33 -4.42
CA GLN A 57 2.42 13.13 -3.99
C GLN A 57 2.29 11.69 -3.50
N PHE A 58 1.59 11.48 -2.40
CA PHE A 58 1.39 10.18 -1.79
C PHE A 58 -0.10 9.90 -1.68
N ASP A 59 -0.53 8.69 -1.98
CA ASP A 59 -1.92 8.29 -1.81
C ASP A 59 -2.21 7.81 -0.38
N LEU A 60 -3.44 7.34 -0.17
CA LEU A 60 -3.88 6.81 1.11
C LEU A 60 -3.13 5.51 1.50
N GLU A 61 -2.71 4.71 0.51
CA GLU A 61 -1.97 3.47 0.76
C GLU A 61 -0.58 3.78 1.33
N ALA A 62 0.14 4.74 0.74
CA ALA A 62 1.42 5.22 1.25
C ALA A 62 1.30 5.74 2.69
N LEU A 63 0.23 6.48 3.04
CA LEU A 63 -0.02 6.92 4.41
C LEU A 63 -0.29 5.75 5.38
N ALA A 64 -1.09 4.77 4.96
CA ALA A 64 -1.36 3.58 5.76
C ALA A 64 -0.08 2.77 6.01
N ARG A 65 0.75 2.65 4.97
CA ARG A 65 2.03 1.96 4.98
C ARG A 65 3.07 2.67 5.85
N LEU A 66 3.15 3.99 5.80
CA LEU A 66 3.95 4.82 6.71
C LEU A 66 3.60 4.51 8.17
N ARG A 67 2.31 4.50 8.53
CA ARG A 67 1.87 4.20 9.90
C ARG A 67 2.19 2.77 10.33
N LYS A 68 2.10 1.80 9.41
CA LYS A 68 2.53 0.40 9.66
C LYS A 68 4.03 0.36 9.98
N ALA A 69 4.84 1.07 9.19
CA ALA A 69 6.28 1.15 9.38
C ALA A 69 6.66 1.76 10.73
N GLN A 70 6.02 2.87 11.13
CA GLN A 70 6.26 3.51 12.43
C GLN A 70 5.95 2.60 13.62
N ARG A 71 4.80 1.91 13.60
CA ARG A 71 4.43 0.97 14.66
C ARG A 71 5.46 -0.15 14.77
N LEU A 72 5.83 -0.75 13.64
CA LEU A 72 6.79 -1.85 13.62
C LEU A 72 8.19 -1.43 14.08
N GLN A 73 8.64 -0.23 13.66
CA GLN A 73 9.92 0.32 14.09
C GLN A 73 9.96 0.52 15.62
N ARG A 74 8.90 1.08 16.20
CA ARG A 74 8.78 1.30 17.64
C ARG A 74 8.76 -0.02 18.40
N ASP A 75 7.95 -0.97 17.95
CA ASP A 75 7.70 -2.21 18.69
C ASP A 75 8.91 -3.15 18.65
N LEU A 76 9.69 -3.13 17.56
CA LEU A 76 10.84 -4.02 17.35
C LEU A 76 12.20 -3.32 17.45
N LYS A 77 12.25 -2.00 17.74
CA LYS A 77 13.48 -1.19 17.88
C LYS A 77 14.50 -1.39 16.76
N MET A 78 13.99 -1.52 15.54
CA MET A 78 14.79 -1.86 14.37
C MET A 78 15.31 -0.62 13.63
N ASN A 79 16.42 -0.80 12.91
CA ASN A 79 16.90 0.19 11.95
C ASN A 79 16.05 0.17 10.66
N LEU A 80 16.20 1.20 9.83
CA LEU A 80 15.40 1.36 8.61
C LEU A 80 15.59 0.26 7.56
N PRO A 81 16.80 -0.25 7.27
CA PRO A 81 16.96 -1.40 6.38
C PRO A 81 16.23 -2.65 6.89
N GLY A 82 16.35 -2.96 8.19
CA GLY A 82 15.65 -4.07 8.81
C GLY A 82 14.13 -3.90 8.78
N LEU A 83 13.65 -2.66 8.89
CA LEU A 83 12.24 -2.32 8.74
C LEU A 83 11.70 -2.59 7.35
N ALA A 84 12.43 -2.18 6.32
CA ALA A 84 12.03 -2.43 4.94
C ALA A 84 11.88 -3.92 4.65
N MET A 85 12.92 -4.71 4.96
CA MET A 85 12.91 -6.16 4.80
C MET A 85 11.79 -6.84 5.63
N SER A 86 11.59 -6.41 6.88
CA SER A 86 10.54 -6.99 7.74
C SER A 86 9.14 -6.71 7.20
N LEU A 87 8.92 -5.52 6.63
CA LEU A 87 7.64 -5.15 6.03
C LEU A 87 7.36 -5.94 4.75
N GLU A 88 8.39 -6.19 3.94
CA GLU A 88 8.31 -7.06 2.76
C GLU A 88 7.94 -8.49 3.15
N LEU A 89 8.66 -9.09 4.11
CA LEU A 89 8.36 -10.43 4.61
C LEU A 89 6.96 -10.54 5.24
N LEU A 90 6.50 -9.49 5.95
CA LEU A 90 5.15 -9.46 6.49
C LEU A 90 4.09 -9.44 5.38
N ASP A 91 4.36 -8.77 4.26
CA ASP A 91 3.45 -8.76 3.13
C ASP A 91 3.43 -10.12 2.42
N GLU A 92 4.59 -10.75 2.23
CA GLU A 92 4.66 -12.12 1.70
C GLU A 92 3.86 -13.11 2.58
N VAL A 93 4.01 -13.02 3.90
CA VAL A 93 3.22 -13.84 4.84
C VAL A 93 1.73 -13.55 4.75
N GLN A 94 1.34 -12.28 4.59
CA GLN A 94 -0.06 -11.91 4.40
C GLN A 94 -0.61 -12.47 3.09
N GLU A 95 0.16 -12.43 2.01
CA GLU A 95 -0.25 -12.97 0.72
C GLU A 95 -0.38 -14.49 0.74
N MET A 96 0.58 -15.19 1.34
CA MET A 96 0.49 -16.63 1.55
C MET A 96 -0.76 -17.01 2.37
N ARG A 97 -1.07 -16.26 3.43
CA ARG A 97 -2.28 -16.51 4.24
C ARG A 97 -3.57 -16.28 3.44
N ARG A 98 -3.64 -15.21 2.63
CA ARG A 98 -4.79 -14.95 1.75
C ARG A 98 -5.00 -16.08 0.76
N GLU A 99 -3.92 -16.64 0.21
CA GLU A 99 -4.01 -17.76 -0.72
C GLU A 99 -4.53 -19.03 -0.05
N VAL A 100 -4.01 -19.36 1.13
CA VAL A 100 -4.52 -20.48 1.94
C VAL A 100 -6.00 -20.30 2.25
N ASP A 101 -6.42 -19.10 2.66
CA ASP A 101 -7.83 -18.81 2.94
C ASP A 101 -8.70 -18.92 1.68
N ARG A 102 -8.18 -18.50 0.52
CA ARG A 102 -8.86 -18.63 -0.78
C ARG A 102 -9.08 -20.09 -1.14
N LEU A 103 -8.03 -20.91 -1.04
CA LEU A 103 -8.08 -22.35 -1.32
C LEU A 103 -9.03 -23.07 -0.34
N ASN A 104 -8.99 -22.73 0.94
CA ASN A 104 -9.90 -23.28 1.94
C ASN A 104 -11.37 -22.93 1.64
N ARG A 105 -11.65 -21.70 1.20
CA ARG A 105 -13.00 -21.32 0.76
C ARG A 105 -13.45 -22.14 -0.46
N GLN A 106 -12.57 -22.36 -1.43
CA GLN A 106 -12.88 -23.18 -2.60
C GLN A 106 -13.15 -24.64 -2.21
N LEU A 107 -12.32 -25.23 -1.34
CA LEU A 107 -12.52 -26.60 -0.84
C LEU A 107 -13.86 -26.75 -0.14
N ARG A 108 -14.25 -25.81 0.73
CA ARG A 108 -15.57 -25.83 1.40
C ARG A 108 -16.73 -25.76 0.40
N GLN A 109 -16.60 -24.90 -0.62
CA GLN A 109 -17.59 -24.81 -1.71
C GLN A 109 -17.69 -26.12 -2.50
N PHE A 110 -16.57 -26.80 -2.78
CA PHE A 110 -16.56 -28.10 -3.47
C PHE A 110 -17.15 -29.23 -2.62
N LEU A 111 -16.90 -29.24 -1.31
CA LEU A 111 -17.37 -30.27 -0.39
C LEU A 111 -18.86 -30.10 0.02
N GLY A 112 -19.52 -29.02 -0.43
CA GLY A 112 -20.94 -28.78 -0.13
C GLY A 112 -21.22 -28.35 1.32
N GLU A 113 -20.17 -28.00 2.07
CA GLU A 113 -20.26 -27.50 3.44
C GLU A 113 -20.37 -25.96 3.38
N ALA A 114 -21.58 -25.46 3.09
CA ALA A 114 -21.92 -24.05 3.16
C ALA A 114 -22.56 -23.70 4.51
#